data_AF-A0A3D3WT49-F1
#
_entry.id   AF-A0A3D3WT49-F1
#
_cell.length_a   1.000
_cell.length_b   1.000
_cell.length_c   1.000
_cell.angle_alpha   90.00
_cell.angle_beta   90.00
_cell.angle_gamma   90.00
#
_symmetry.space_group_name_H-M   'P 1'
#
loop_
_entity.id
_entity.type
_entity.pdbx_description
1 polymer ?
#
loop_
_entity_poly.entity_id
_entity_poly.type
_entity_poly.pdbx_seq_one_letter_code
_entity_poly.pdbx_strand_id
1 'polypeptide(L)'
;MLRPRSKNLAFLLLPVLALLALACGGDSASEDVTPEATNPPPAAAQLSLERVFSGLKFSRLTNLAEAEGRFFVTEQTGRIMSFPNDTETTE
;
A
#
# COMPACT_ATOMS: atom_id res chain seq x y z
N MET A 1 -30.31 -8.07 31.68
CA MET A 1 -29.31 -9.03 31.18
C MET A 1 -29.97 -9.93 30.14
N LEU A 2 -29.76 -9.69 28.84
CA LEU A 2 -30.19 -10.62 27.78
C LEU A 2 -28.93 -11.16 27.09
N ARG A 3 -28.60 -12.42 27.33
CA ARG A 3 -27.64 -13.17 26.51
C ARG A 3 -28.38 -13.75 25.31
N PRO A 4 -28.02 -13.42 24.06
CA PRO A 4 -28.50 -14.18 22.92
C PRO A 4 -27.75 -15.52 22.82
N ARG A 5 -28.56 -16.58 22.70
CA ARG A 5 -28.19 -18.00 22.67
C ARG A 5 -27.35 -18.31 21.41
N SER A 6 -26.09 -18.69 21.63
CA SER A 6 -25.09 -19.09 20.62
C SER A 6 -25.36 -20.49 20.06
N LYS A 7 -26.44 -20.68 19.28
CA LYS A 7 -26.78 -22.00 18.73
C LYS A 7 -26.84 -22.11 17.21
N ASN A 8 -26.61 -21.02 16.47
CA ASN A 8 -26.83 -21.01 15.02
C ASN A 8 -25.56 -20.74 14.18
N LEU A 9 -24.40 -20.54 14.81
CA LEU A 9 -23.15 -20.28 14.07
C LEU A 9 -22.65 -21.51 13.30
N ALA A 10 -22.85 -22.71 13.85
CA ALA A 10 -22.46 -23.97 13.19
C ALA A 10 -23.30 -24.27 11.94
N PHE A 11 -24.59 -23.89 11.93
CA PHE A 11 -25.47 -24.06 10.76
C PHE A 11 -25.14 -23.10 9.62
N LEU A 12 -24.53 -21.95 9.92
CA LEU A 12 -24.16 -20.93 8.93
C LEU A 12 -22.81 -21.22 8.25
N LEU A 13 -21.92 -21.99 8.89
CA LEU A 13 -20.61 -22.35 8.35
C LEU A 13 -20.63 -23.54 7.38
N LEU A 14 -21.61 -24.45 7.53
CA LEU A 14 -21.73 -25.65 6.69
C LEU A 14 -21.92 -25.37 5.18
N PRO A 15 -22.79 -24.44 4.74
CA PRO A 15 -22.97 -24.19 3.31
C PRO A 15 -21.76 -23.48 2.67
N VAL A 16 -21.03 -22.65 3.44
CA VAL A 16 -19.82 -21.96 2.96
C VAL A 16 -18.70 -22.96 2.67
N LEU A 17 -18.52 -23.97 3.52
CA LEU A 17 -17.52 -25.02 3.31
C LEU A 17 -17.85 -25.92 2.10
N ALA A 18 -19.14 -26.17 1.83
CA ALA A 18 -19.56 -26.95 0.67
C ALA A 18 -19.33 -26.21 -0.66
N LEU A 19 -19.46 -24.87 -0.67
CA LEU A 19 -19.16 -24.03 -1.84
C LEU A 19 -17.66 -23.99 -2.18
N LEU A 20 -16.77 -24.14 -1.19
CA LEU A 20 -15.31 -24.18 -1.39
C LEU A 20 -14.82 -25.50 -2.04
N ALA A 21 -15.56 -26.60 -1.89
CA ALA A 21 -15.11 -27.92 -2.34
C ALA A 21 -15.30 -28.18 -3.85
N LEU A 22 -16.17 -27.43 -4.53
CA LEU A 22 -16.46 -27.63 -5.96
C LEU A 22 -15.52 -26.87 -6.93
N ALA A 23 -14.58 -26.07 -6.40
CA ALA A 23 -13.73 -25.21 -7.22
C ALA A 23 -12.41 -25.84 -7.70
N CYS A 24 -12.13 -27.11 -7.39
CA CYS A 24 -10.94 -27.82 -7.85
C CYS A 24 -11.29 -28.89 -8.89
N GLY A 25 -11.74 -28.46 -10.06
CA GLY A 25 -11.81 -29.27 -11.27
C GLY A 25 -10.73 -28.85 -12.24
N GLY A 26 -9.53 -29.45 -12.13
CA GLY A 26 -8.43 -29.23 -13.06
C GLY A 26 -8.56 -30.14 -14.27
N ASP A 27 -9.12 -29.64 -15.36
CA ASP A 27 -9.05 -30.28 -16.67
C ASP A 27 -7.61 -30.17 -17.18
N SER A 28 -6.90 -31.29 -17.25
CA SER A 28 -5.56 -31.34 -17.83
C SER A 28 -5.70 -31.55 -19.34
N ALA A 29 -6.01 -30.49 -20.06
CA ALA A 29 -5.78 -30.43 -21.49
C ALA A 29 -4.26 -30.40 -21.71
N SER A 30 -3.69 -31.48 -22.25
CA SER A 30 -2.33 -31.47 -22.79
C SER A 30 -2.34 -30.68 -24.10
N GLU A 31 -2.26 -29.36 -23.98
CA GLU A 31 -1.88 -28.50 -25.08
C GLU A 31 -0.37 -28.66 -25.32
N ASP A 32 0.00 -28.92 -26.57
CA ASP A 32 1.38 -28.89 -27.04
C ASP A 32 1.88 -27.45 -26.99
N VAL A 33 2.37 -27.04 -25.81
CA VAL A 33 2.94 -25.71 -25.58
C VAL A 33 4.28 -25.66 -26.32
N THR A 34 4.24 -25.17 -27.56
CA THR A 34 5.44 -24.59 -28.18
C THR A 34 5.95 -23.54 -27.20
N PRO A 35 7.23 -23.59 -26.74
CA PRO A 35 7.74 -22.61 -25.80
C PRO A 35 7.70 -21.25 -26.48
N GLU A 36 6.68 -20.45 -26.16
CA GLU A 36 6.66 -19.04 -26.49
C GLU A 36 7.89 -18.44 -25.82
N ALA A 37 8.74 -17.78 -26.62
CA ALA A 37 9.90 -17.09 -26.10
C ALA A 37 9.40 -15.96 -25.20
N THR A 38 9.29 -16.23 -23.91
CA THR A 38 8.90 -15.25 -22.91
C THR A 38 9.97 -14.16 -22.90
N ASN A 39 9.69 -13.04 -23.57
CA ASN A 39 10.51 -11.86 -23.43
C ASN A 39 10.49 -11.48 -21.94
N PRO A 40 11.67 -11.38 -21.29
CA PRO A 40 11.70 -10.98 -19.90
C PRO A 40 11.06 -9.60 -19.77
N PRO A 41 10.33 -9.32 -18.67
CA PRO A 41 9.83 -7.98 -18.40
C PRO A 41 10.99 -6.97 -18.48
N PRO A 42 10.75 -5.75 -18.98
CA PRO A 42 11.75 -4.70 -18.96
C PRO A 42 12.32 -4.56 -17.55
N ALA A 43 13.65 -4.42 -17.43
CA ALA A 43 14.29 -4.19 -16.15
C ALA A 43 13.69 -2.94 -15.49
N ALA A 44 13.42 -3.00 -14.19
CA ALA A 44 12.92 -1.86 -13.44
C ALA A 44 13.91 -0.69 -13.53
N ALA A 45 13.39 0.52 -13.73
CA ALA A 45 14.19 1.73 -13.66
C ALA A 45 14.80 1.87 -12.26
N GLN A 46 16.10 2.14 -12.20
CA GLN A 46 16.78 2.45 -10.95
C GLN A 46 16.51 3.91 -10.59
N LEU A 47 15.81 4.13 -9.48
CA LEU A 47 15.55 5.46 -8.92
C LEU A 47 16.60 5.74 -7.85
N SER A 48 17.29 6.86 -7.96
CA SER A 48 18.15 7.41 -6.90
C SER A 48 17.39 8.50 -6.12
N LEU A 49 17.66 8.57 -4.82
CA LEU A 49 17.16 9.63 -3.97
C LEU A 49 18.25 10.68 -3.77
N GLU A 50 17.91 11.94 -4.01
CA GLU A 50 18.76 13.09 -3.74
C GLU A 50 18.05 14.03 -2.77
N ARG A 51 18.78 14.54 -1.78
CA ARG A 51 18.26 15.54 -0.85
C ARG A 51 18.52 16.94 -1.40
N VAL A 52 17.44 17.66 -1.71
CA VAL A 52 17.47 19.02 -2.29
C VAL A 52 17.25 20.15 -1.28
N PHE A 53 16.62 19.85 -0.13
CA PHE A 53 16.40 20.81 0.97
C PHE A 53 17.08 20.27 2.23
N SER A 54 18.29 20.74 2.50
CA SER A 54 19.17 20.10 3.49
C SER A 54 18.69 20.26 4.94
N GLY A 55 18.08 21.41 5.28
CA GLY A 55 17.54 21.64 6.63
C GLY A 55 16.03 21.63 6.76
N LEU A 56 15.31 21.17 5.73
CA LEU A 56 13.93 20.72 5.91
C LEU A 56 13.94 19.42 6.74
N LYS A 57 13.67 19.56 8.04
CA LYS A 57 13.72 18.48 9.03
C LYS A 57 12.35 18.31 9.69
N PHE A 58 11.88 17.07 9.73
CA PHE A 58 10.62 16.70 10.38
C PHE A 58 10.68 15.25 10.86
N SER A 59 9.71 14.87 11.68
CA SER A 59 9.48 13.49 12.10
C SER A 59 8.08 13.05 11.68
N ARG A 60 8.00 11.91 10.96
CA ARG A 60 6.72 11.27 10.55
C ARG A 60 5.78 12.25 9.81
N LEU A 61 6.22 12.69 8.63
CA LEU A 61 5.43 13.51 7.72
C LEU A 61 4.10 12.83 7.37
N THR A 62 3.01 13.59 7.43
CA THR A 62 1.68 13.16 6.96
C THR A 62 1.15 14.02 5.83
N ASN A 63 1.60 15.28 5.73
CA ASN A 63 1.29 16.16 4.62
C ASN A 63 2.42 17.17 4.36
N LEU A 64 2.65 17.51 3.10
CA LEU A 64 3.54 18.56 2.64
C LEU A 64 2.78 19.41 1.61
N ALA A 65 2.67 20.70 1.86
CA ALA A 65 2.09 21.66 0.94
C ALA A 65 3.06 22.81 0.68
N GLU A 66 3.00 23.41 -0.51
CA GLU A 66 3.75 24.62 -0.86
C GLU A 66 2.75 25.73 -1.15
N ALA A 67 2.97 26.89 -0.53
CA ALA A 67 2.19 28.08 -0.79
C ALA A 67 3.03 29.31 -0.41
N GLU A 68 2.93 30.36 -1.21
CA GLU A 68 3.55 31.66 -0.93
C GLU A 68 5.07 31.57 -0.66
N GLY A 69 5.78 30.67 -1.37
CA GLY A 69 7.23 30.50 -1.22
C GLY A 69 7.64 29.82 0.09
N ARG A 70 6.74 29.02 0.69
CA ARG A 70 6.98 28.28 1.92
C ARG A 70 6.49 26.85 1.82
N PHE A 71 7.19 25.94 2.50
CA PHE A 71 6.71 24.59 2.76
C PHE A 71 5.98 24.52 4.10
N PHE A 72 4.81 23.90 4.08
CA PHE A 72 4.02 23.58 5.26
C PHE A 72 4.05 22.08 5.49
N VAL A 73 4.62 21.68 6.62
CA VAL A 73 4.79 20.28 7.02
C VAL A 73 3.81 19.97 8.13
N THR A 74 2.99 18.94 7.93
CA THR A 74 2.14 18.37 8.98
C THR A 74 2.73 17.05 9.44
N GLU A 75 3.03 16.94 10.72
CA GLU A 75 3.49 15.70 11.34
C GLU A 75 2.33 14.90 11.94
N GLN A 76 2.52 13.60 12.11
CA GLN A 76 1.51 12.71 12.69
C GLN A 76 1.06 13.11 14.11
N THR A 77 1.88 13.86 14.84
CA THR A 77 1.54 14.41 16.17
C THR A 77 0.50 15.51 16.10
N GLY A 78 0.17 16.00 14.90
CA GLY A 78 -0.64 17.20 14.68
C GLY A 78 0.18 18.49 14.67
N ARG A 79 1.51 18.44 14.86
CA ARG A 79 2.38 19.61 14.74
C ARG A 79 2.44 20.10 13.30
N ILE A 80 2.26 21.40 13.09
CA ILE A 80 2.41 22.07 11.81
C ILE A 80 3.64 22.99 11.87
N MET A 81 4.56 22.84 10.92
CA MET A 81 5.77 23.66 10.80
C MET A 81 5.81 24.34 9.44
N SER A 82 6.41 25.53 9.37
CA SER A 82 6.61 26.23 8.11
C SER A 82 8.10 26.48 7.88
N PHE A 83 8.56 26.16 6.68
CA PHE A 83 9.94 26.36 6.24
C PHE A 83 9.95 27.31 5.03
N PRO A 84 10.92 28.23 4.92
CA PRO A 84 11.21 28.91 3.67
C PRO A 84 11.42 27.91 2.52
N ASN A 85 10.97 28.24 1.31
CA ASN A 85 11.29 27.47 0.11
C ASN A 85 12.63 27.94 -0.49
N ASP A 86 13.71 27.73 0.27
CA ASP A 86 15.10 27.94 -0.16
C ASP A 86 15.92 26.66 0.07
N THR A 87 16.94 26.43 -0.74
CA THR A 87 17.72 25.18 -0.70
C THR A 87 18.62 25.05 0.53
N GLU A 88 18.83 26.16 1.25
CA GLU A 88 19.80 26.26 2.35
C GLU A 88 19.19 26.02 3.73
N THR A 89 17.85 26.00 3.86
CA THR A 89 17.10 26.20 5.10
C THR A 89 17.87 25.81 6.36
N THR A 90 18.58 26.77 6.95
CA THR A 90 19.31 26.60 8.21
C THR A 90 18.61 27.50 9.21
N GLU A 91 17.89 26.92 10.16
CA GLU A 91 17.70 27.50 11.50
C GLU A 91 17.95 26.41 12.56
#